data_AF-A0A936Q3U9-F1
#
_entry.id   AF-A0A936Q3U9-F1
#
_cell.length_a   1.000
_cell.length_b   1.000
_cell.length_c   1.000
_cell.angle_alpha   90.00
_cell.angle_beta   90.00
_cell.angle_gamma   90.00
#
_symmetry.space_group_name_H-M   'P 1'
#
loop_
_entity.id
_entity.type
_entity.pdbx_description
1 polymer ?
#
loop_
_entity_poly.entity_id
_entity_poly.type
_entity_poly.pdbx_seq_one_letter_code
_entity_poly.pdbx_strand_id
1 'polypeptide(L)'
;MHAESISLPLAQLPLPSEDPLDVAKREIEANLPKRGGVPWVVLAASPRQRYAVVRADLSPAACARAERALAQRPEILWTALYGEQILQVGYGPLRCAFARRVLNDGAWEVWLRPFLLQGANLTWLDEWSHHHGDAHPRTGALAPLFPEAEAGGVRFVALSEALPEPTDRQPLPVEATEDDIARLAGLWLESFFFARGFVPPSAIRVTESFLEVYLLPRTSPPHAATDLALRLAQSPETAAVGTFGRDTDRKTHPPCELIQALLEWRGGAALRWRRRFRVMDQNKARWVDAVGEVVAEPGRRRWLS
;
A
#
# COMPACT_ATOMS: atom_id res chain seq x y z
N MET A 1 18.20 14.01 -8.84
CA MET A 1 17.38 12.98 -8.15
C MET A 1 15.94 13.20 -8.53
N HIS A 2 15.31 12.27 -9.26
CA HIS A 2 13.87 12.33 -9.48
C HIS A 2 13.20 11.83 -8.20
N ALA A 3 12.36 12.65 -7.57
CA ALA A 3 11.63 12.24 -6.39
C ALA A 3 10.65 11.11 -6.78
N GLU A 4 10.78 9.95 -6.12
CA GLU A 4 10.04 8.73 -6.47
C GLU A 4 8.52 8.95 -6.36
N SER A 5 7.78 8.46 -7.35
CA SER A 5 6.30 8.50 -7.36
C SER A 5 5.73 7.27 -6.65
N ILE A 6 4.77 7.46 -5.74
CA ILE A 6 4.04 6.37 -5.08
C ILE A 6 2.70 6.16 -5.79
N SER A 7 2.36 4.90 -6.08
CA SER A 7 1.04 4.50 -6.54
C SER A 7 0.16 4.15 -5.34
N LEU A 8 -1.01 4.78 -5.25
CA LEU A 8 -1.96 4.57 -4.16
C LEU A 8 -3.34 4.16 -4.69
N PRO A 9 -3.97 3.11 -4.11
CA PRO A 9 -5.34 2.76 -4.45
C PRO A 9 -6.29 3.88 -3.98
N LEU A 10 -7.24 4.24 -4.83
CA LEU A 10 -8.27 5.24 -4.53
C LEU A 10 -9.66 4.60 -4.68
N ALA A 11 -10.28 4.31 -3.55
CA ALA A 11 -11.67 3.87 -3.49
C ALA A 11 -12.59 5.05 -3.78
N GLN A 12 -13.61 4.83 -4.60
CA GLN A 12 -14.73 5.76 -4.75
C GLN A 12 -15.89 5.20 -3.95
N LEU A 13 -16.39 5.97 -3.01
CA LEU A 13 -17.47 5.59 -2.10
C LEU A 13 -18.61 6.60 -2.22
N PRO A 14 -19.86 6.18 -1.97
CA PRO A 14 -20.97 7.13 -1.90
C PRO A 14 -20.69 8.20 -0.84
N LEU A 15 -21.22 9.40 -1.09
CA LEU A 15 -21.19 10.47 -0.09
C LEU A 15 -21.88 9.99 1.19
N PRO A 16 -21.32 10.30 2.37
CA PRO A 16 -22.01 10.04 3.61
C PRO A 16 -23.26 10.93 3.68
N SER A 17 -24.33 10.43 4.29
CA SER A 17 -25.52 11.21 4.61
C SER A 17 -25.30 12.21 5.76
N GLU A 18 -24.14 12.15 6.39
CA GLU A 18 -23.76 12.85 7.61
C GLU A 18 -22.40 13.53 7.44
N ASP A 19 -21.98 14.33 8.42
CA ASP A 19 -20.69 15.01 8.38
C ASP A 19 -19.53 13.99 8.28
N PRO A 20 -18.59 14.18 7.33
CA PRO A 20 -17.47 13.27 7.14
C PRO A 20 -16.57 13.09 8.36
N LEU A 21 -16.44 14.13 9.21
CA LEU A 21 -15.67 14.07 10.43
C LEU A 21 -16.37 13.15 11.44
N ASP A 22 -17.69 13.21 11.54
CA ASP A 22 -18.48 12.32 12.41
C ASP A 22 -18.45 10.86 11.93
N VAL A 23 -18.40 10.64 10.62
CA VAL A 23 -18.15 9.31 10.04
C VAL A 23 -16.77 8.79 10.45
N ALA A 24 -15.71 9.61 10.32
CA ALA A 24 -14.37 9.23 10.73
C ALA A 24 -14.28 8.93 12.24
N LYS A 25 -14.90 9.75 13.09
CA LYS A 25 -14.99 9.52 14.55
C LYS A 25 -15.59 8.14 14.85
N ARG A 26 -16.74 7.81 14.26
CA ARG A 26 -17.37 6.50 14.46
C ARG A 26 -16.52 5.34 13.94
N GLU A 27 -15.86 5.52 12.79
CA GLU A 27 -14.96 4.50 12.24
C GLU A 27 -13.78 4.24 13.19
N ILE A 28 -13.19 5.28 13.78
CA ILE A 28 -12.14 5.16 14.80
C ILE A 28 -12.68 4.42 16.03
N GLU A 29 -13.78 4.89 16.61
CA GLU A 29 -14.35 4.33 17.84
C GLU A 29 -14.77 2.87 17.67
N ALA A 30 -15.25 2.48 16.48
CA ALA A 30 -15.62 1.11 16.18
C ALA A 30 -14.43 0.17 15.94
N ASN A 31 -13.28 0.69 15.49
CA ASN A 31 -12.13 -0.12 15.08
C ASN A 31 -11.00 -0.17 16.12
N LEU A 32 -10.75 0.91 16.87
CA LEU A 32 -9.67 0.98 17.86
C LEU A 32 -9.77 -0.15 18.92
N PRO A 33 -10.94 -0.48 19.49
CA PRO A 33 -11.06 -1.58 20.45
C PRO A 33 -10.79 -2.97 19.83
N LYS A 34 -11.08 -3.14 18.54
CA LYS A 34 -10.98 -4.43 17.84
C LYS A 34 -9.56 -4.73 17.38
N ARG A 35 -8.78 -3.69 17.06
CA ARG A 35 -7.49 -3.81 16.37
C ARG A 35 -6.31 -3.34 17.21
N GLY A 36 -6.53 -2.74 18.37
CA GLY A 36 -5.47 -2.19 19.22
C GLY A 36 -4.80 -0.93 18.65
N GLY A 37 -5.33 -0.40 17.54
CA GLY A 37 -4.93 0.84 16.91
C GLY A 37 -5.71 1.16 15.64
N VAL A 38 -5.54 2.37 15.13
CA VAL A 38 -6.18 2.83 13.87
C VAL A 38 -5.11 3.28 12.87
N PRO A 39 -5.05 2.69 11.66
CA PRO A 39 -4.12 3.12 10.63
C PRO A 39 -4.44 4.54 10.17
N TRP A 40 -3.44 5.23 9.63
CA TRP A 40 -3.67 6.53 9.01
C TRP A 40 -4.44 6.35 7.71
N VAL A 41 -5.60 7.00 7.60
CA VAL A 41 -6.45 6.96 6.42
C VAL A 41 -6.60 8.36 5.86
N VAL A 42 -6.53 8.46 4.53
CA VAL A 42 -6.76 9.72 3.82
C VAL A 42 -8.09 9.63 3.09
N LEU A 43 -8.98 10.57 3.41
CA LEU A 43 -10.24 10.77 2.72
C LEU A 43 -10.22 12.09 1.96
N ALA A 44 -11.03 12.17 0.93
CA ALA A 44 -11.39 13.42 0.29
C ALA A 44 -12.82 13.35 -0.20
N ALA A 45 -13.48 14.47 -0.45
CA ALA A 45 -14.74 14.42 -1.19
C ALA A 45 -14.91 15.53 -2.20
N SER A 46 -15.71 15.17 -3.19
CA SER A 46 -16.27 16.05 -4.21
C SER A 46 -17.77 16.23 -3.97
N PRO A 47 -18.47 17.08 -4.74
CA PRO A 47 -19.93 17.19 -4.66
C PRO A 47 -20.71 15.90 -4.94
N ARG A 48 -20.06 14.86 -5.51
CA ARG A 48 -20.75 13.63 -5.98
C ARG A 48 -20.36 12.37 -5.22
N GLN A 49 -19.16 12.32 -4.68
CA GLN A 49 -18.60 11.11 -4.07
C GLN A 49 -17.44 11.44 -3.13
N ARG A 50 -17.16 10.51 -2.22
CA ARG A 50 -15.95 10.53 -1.40
C ARG A 50 -14.93 9.56 -1.96
N TYR A 51 -13.67 9.88 -1.71
CA TYR A 51 -12.51 9.10 -2.09
C TYR A 51 -11.80 8.64 -0.82
N ALA A 52 -11.30 7.41 -0.82
CA ALA A 52 -10.52 6.88 0.29
C ALA A 52 -9.24 6.22 -0.20
N VAL A 53 -8.12 6.56 0.44
CA VAL A 53 -6.86 5.86 0.33
C VAL A 53 -6.70 5.02 1.59
N VAL A 54 -6.82 3.70 1.44
CA VAL A 54 -6.76 2.76 2.57
C VAL A 54 -5.54 1.86 2.38
N ARG A 55 -4.46 2.18 3.08
CA ARG A 55 -3.27 1.35 3.22
C ARG A 55 -2.75 1.46 4.65
N ALA A 56 -2.71 0.33 5.36
CA ALA A 56 -2.38 0.29 6.78
C ALA A 56 -0.91 0.62 7.10
N ASP A 57 -0.04 0.57 6.09
CA ASP A 57 1.40 0.73 6.20
C ASP A 57 1.92 2.09 5.70
N LEU A 58 1.02 3.01 5.31
CA LEU A 58 1.45 4.34 4.91
C LEU A 58 2.04 5.09 6.11
N SER A 59 3.23 5.65 5.89
CA SER A 59 3.81 6.60 6.85
C SER A 59 2.96 7.88 6.91
N PRO A 60 2.99 8.61 8.04
CA PRO A 60 2.34 9.92 8.14
C PRO A 60 2.70 10.88 7.00
N ALA A 61 3.95 10.86 6.55
CA ALA A 61 4.43 11.69 5.44
C ALA A 61 3.88 11.25 4.08
N ALA A 62 3.73 9.93 3.86
CA ALA A 62 3.06 9.39 2.66
C ALA A 62 1.57 9.73 2.65
N CYS A 63 0.90 9.71 3.81
CA CYS A 63 -0.48 10.18 3.96
C CYS A 63 -0.61 11.69 3.67
N ALA A 64 0.29 12.53 4.18
CA ALA A 64 0.31 13.97 3.85
C ALA A 64 0.49 14.22 2.35
N ARG A 65 1.29 13.37 1.69
CA ARG A 65 1.51 13.44 0.24
C ARG A 65 0.28 13.04 -0.55
N ALA A 66 -0.42 11.99 -0.13
CA ALA A 66 -1.70 11.58 -0.70
C ALA A 66 -2.77 12.67 -0.52
N GLU A 67 -2.86 13.23 0.69
CA GLU A 67 -3.76 14.34 1.00
C GLU A 67 -3.49 15.55 0.09
N ARG A 68 -2.22 16.00 0.00
CA ARG A 68 -1.84 17.12 -0.87
C ARG A 68 -2.22 16.87 -2.32
N ALA A 69 -1.98 15.65 -2.83
CA ALA A 69 -2.33 15.29 -4.20
C ALA A 69 -3.85 15.26 -4.43
N LEU A 70 -4.66 14.88 -3.44
CA LEU A 70 -6.12 14.97 -3.52
C LEU A 70 -6.60 16.43 -3.44
N ALA A 71 -6.05 17.23 -2.55
CA ALA A 71 -6.42 18.65 -2.39
C ALA A 71 -6.13 19.49 -3.64
N GLN A 72 -5.15 19.09 -4.45
CA GLN A 72 -4.83 19.74 -5.73
C GLN A 72 -5.85 19.44 -6.85
N ARG A 73 -6.77 18.49 -6.64
CA ARG A 73 -7.78 18.14 -7.64
C ARG A 73 -8.94 19.14 -7.57
N PRO A 74 -9.32 19.80 -8.68
CA PRO A 74 -10.30 20.89 -8.67
C PRO A 74 -11.69 20.48 -8.21
N GLU A 75 -12.03 19.20 -8.33
CA GLU A 75 -13.31 18.64 -7.89
C GLU A 75 -13.40 18.39 -6.39
N ILE A 76 -12.28 18.46 -5.66
CA ILE A 76 -12.22 18.15 -4.23
C ILE A 76 -12.56 19.38 -3.40
N LEU A 77 -13.58 19.26 -2.56
CA LEU A 77 -14.06 20.31 -1.66
C LEU A 77 -13.34 20.28 -0.31
N TRP A 78 -12.97 19.09 0.14
CA TRP A 78 -12.25 18.90 1.39
C TRP A 78 -11.44 17.61 1.36
N THR A 79 -10.41 17.59 2.19
CA THR A 79 -9.61 16.42 2.52
C THR A 79 -9.71 16.15 4.01
N ALA A 80 -9.60 14.89 4.41
CA ALA A 80 -9.55 14.52 5.80
C ALA A 80 -8.50 13.44 6.02
N LEU A 81 -7.91 13.49 7.21
CA LEU A 81 -6.95 12.51 7.67
C LEU A 81 -7.39 12.06 9.06
N TYR A 82 -7.46 10.75 9.28
CA TYR A 82 -7.71 10.22 10.62
C TYR A 82 -6.77 9.06 10.93
N GLY A 83 -6.52 8.83 12.21
CA GLY A 83 -5.55 7.86 12.68
C GLY A 83 -5.31 7.97 14.18
N GLU A 84 -4.17 7.48 14.61
CA GLU A 84 -3.65 7.69 15.96
C GLU A 84 -2.28 8.38 15.94
N GLN A 85 -2.00 9.14 16.99
CA GLN A 85 -0.72 9.80 17.20
C GLN A 85 -0.44 9.99 18.69
N ILE A 86 0.84 9.98 19.06
CA ILE A 86 1.28 10.40 20.39
C ILE A 86 1.46 11.92 20.39
N LEU A 87 0.69 12.62 21.23
CA LEU A 87 0.76 14.07 21.36
C LEU A 87 1.31 14.46 22.73
N GLN A 88 2.07 15.55 22.77
CA GLN A 88 2.49 16.17 24.02
C GLN A 88 1.36 17.06 24.53
N VAL A 89 0.77 16.69 25.67
CA VAL A 89 -0.34 17.41 26.28
C VAL A 89 -0.04 17.63 27.75
N GLY A 90 0.20 18.89 28.14
CA GLY A 90 0.34 19.40 29.52
C GLY A 90 1.24 18.58 30.45
N TYR A 91 0.74 17.42 30.87
CA TYR A 91 1.31 16.48 31.82
C TYR A 91 2.17 15.37 31.19
N GLY A 92 2.27 15.29 29.85
CA GLY A 92 3.17 14.37 29.15
C GLY A 92 2.63 13.85 27.82
N PRO A 93 3.28 12.82 27.24
CA PRO A 93 2.82 12.18 26.02
C PRO A 93 1.56 11.35 26.26
N LEU A 94 0.50 11.59 25.49
CA LEU A 94 -0.70 10.75 25.46
C LEU A 94 -0.93 10.20 24.06
N ARG A 95 -1.41 8.94 23.98
CA ARG A 95 -1.93 8.37 22.74
C ARG A 95 -3.30 8.97 22.47
N CYS A 96 -3.48 9.49 21.27
CA CYS A 96 -4.68 10.17 20.85
C CYS A 96 -5.16 9.59 19.53
N ALA A 97 -6.44 9.25 19.47
CA ALA A 97 -7.11 9.09 18.21
C ALA A 97 -7.47 10.48 17.69
N PHE A 98 -7.40 10.67 16.37
CA PHE A 98 -7.70 11.96 15.77
C PHE A 98 -8.39 11.79 14.43
N ALA A 99 -9.15 12.81 14.08
CA ALA A 99 -9.70 13.01 12.75
C ALA A 99 -9.57 14.50 12.47
N ARG A 100 -9.03 14.86 11.32
CA ARG A 100 -8.94 16.25 10.89
C ARG A 100 -9.47 16.41 9.49
N ARG A 101 -10.07 17.56 9.20
CA ARG A 101 -10.42 17.95 7.83
C ARG A 101 -9.78 19.28 7.48
N VAL A 102 -9.48 19.44 6.20
CA VAL A 102 -9.03 20.69 5.59
C VAL A 102 -9.95 20.95 4.40
N LEU A 103 -10.63 22.09 4.44
CA LEU A 103 -11.51 22.58 3.39
C LEU A 103 -10.68 23.25 2.29
N ASN A 104 -11.25 23.37 1.09
CA ASN A 104 -10.59 23.95 -0.08
C ASN A 104 -10.23 25.44 0.09
N ASP A 105 -10.92 26.16 0.97
CA ASP A 105 -10.62 27.55 1.35
C ASP A 105 -9.49 27.66 2.39
N GLY A 106 -8.95 26.52 2.86
CA GLY A 106 -7.88 26.45 3.85
C GLY A 106 -8.37 26.40 5.30
N ALA A 107 -9.68 26.47 5.55
CA ALA A 107 -10.22 26.22 6.88
C ALA A 107 -9.94 24.77 7.30
N TRP A 108 -9.73 24.57 8.60
CA TRP A 108 -9.39 23.26 9.15
C TRP A 108 -10.14 23.02 10.45
N GLU A 109 -10.36 21.74 10.75
CA GLU A 109 -10.95 21.28 12.00
C GLU A 109 -10.25 20.00 12.44
N VAL A 110 -10.07 19.85 13.74
CA VAL A 110 -9.46 18.67 14.36
C VAL A 110 -10.37 18.20 15.48
N TRP A 111 -10.77 16.93 15.40
CA TRP A 111 -11.25 16.16 16.54
C TRP A 111 -10.11 15.33 17.11
N LEU A 112 -10.01 15.31 18.43
CA LEU A 112 -9.02 14.53 19.15
C LEU A 112 -9.66 13.85 20.36
N ARG A 113 -9.32 12.60 20.59
CA ARG A 113 -9.70 11.90 21.81
C ARG A 113 -8.54 11.04 22.34
N PRO A 114 -7.95 11.42 23.49
CA PRO A 114 -6.95 10.59 24.15
C PRO A 114 -7.57 9.28 24.66
N PHE A 115 -6.74 8.24 24.72
CA PHE A 115 -7.15 6.95 25.27
C PHE A 115 -5.99 6.24 25.97
N LEU A 116 -6.35 5.35 26.87
CA LEU A 116 -5.42 4.44 27.55
C LEU A 116 -5.72 3.00 27.12
N LEU A 117 -4.68 2.24 26.84
CA LEU A 117 -4.76 0.80 26.59
C LEU A 117 -4.11 0.04 27.74
N GLN A 118 -4.87 -0.83 28.39
CA GLN A 118 -4.38 -1.75 29.41
C GLN A 118 -4.74 -3.18 29.00
N GLY A 119 -3.79 -3.87 28.35
CA GLY A 119 -4.06 -5.14 27.70
C GLY A 119 -5.04 -4.96 26.53
N ALA A 120 -6.16 -5.68 26.56
CA ALA A 120 -7.25 -5.55 25.58
C ALA A 120 -8.27 -4.46 25.97
N ASN A 121 -8.17 -3.87 27.16
CA ASN A 121 -9.12 -2.87 27.63
C ASN A 121 -8.72 -1.47 27.18
N LEU A 122 -9.69 -0.75 26.64
CA LEU A 122 -9.55 0.61 26.13
C LEU A 122 -10.41 1.55 26.98
N THR A 123 -9.78 2.58 27.53
CA THR A 123 -10.49 3.66 28.26
C THR A 123 -10.32 4.97 27.50
N TRP A 124 -11.45 5.52 27.04
CA TRP A 124 -11.49 6.84 26.44
C TRP A 124 -11.39 7.93 27.49
N LEU A 125 -10.63 8.99 27.20
CA LEU A 125 -10.63 10.24 27.96
C LEU A 125 -11.54 11.28 27.29
N ASP A 126 -11.54 12.49 27.84
CA ASP A 126 -12.32 13.61 27.34
C ASP A 126 -11.95 13.98 25.91
N GLU A 127 -12.99 14.23 25.11
CA GLU A 127 -12.87 14.67 23.73
C GLU A 127 -12.50 16.16 23.66
N TRP A 128 -11.65 16.51 22.68
CA TRP A 128 -11.31 17.89 22.35
C TRP A 128 -11.58 18.17 20.87
N SER A 129 -12.00 19.40 20.57
CA SER A 129 -12.18 19.91 19.21
C SER A 129 -11.45 21.24 19.05
N HIS A 130 -10.78 21.40 17.91
CA HIS A 130 -10.04 22.61 17.53
C HIS A 130 -10.46 23.07 16.14
N HIS A 131 -10.50 24.38 15.93
CA HIS A 131 -11.03 24.97 14.70
C HIS A 131 -10.15 26.08 14.15
N HIS A 132 -10.35 26.36 12.87
CA HIS A 132 -9.75 27.50 12.17
C HIS A 132 -10.04 28.81 12.91
N GLY A 133 -8.99 29.45 13.44
CA GLY A 133 -9.07 30.61 14.34
C GLY A 133 -8.26 30.42 15.63
N ASP A 134 -8.01 29.17 16.02
CA ASP A 134 -7.02 28.82 17.05
C ASP A 134 -5.59 29.00 16.53
N ALA A 135 -4.59 29.02 17.42
CA ALA A 135 -3.17 29.07 17.04
C ALA A 135 -2.86 27.98 15.98
N HIS A 136 -2.23 28.39 14.88
CA HIS A 136 -2.11 27.57 13.67
C HIS A 136 -1.51 26.17 13.98
N PRO A 137 -2.10 25.08 13.47
CA PRO A 137 -1.85 23.73 13.98
C PRO A 137 -0.50 23.16 13.58
N ARG A 138 0.25 23.83 12.68
CA ARG A 138 1.63 23.48 12.34
C ARG A 138 2.66 23.93 13.38
N THR A 139 2.21 24.60 14.44
CA THR A 139 3.03 24.98 15.59
C THR A 139 2.36 24.51 16.87
N GLY A 140 3.13 23.97 17.83
CA GLY A 140 2.59 23.48 19.10
C GLY A 140 2.11 22.02 19.08
N ALA A 141 1.17 21.68 19.98
CA ALA A 141 0.79 20.31 20.30
C ALA A 141 0.12 19.54 19.15
N LEU A 142 -0.49 20.23 18.18
CA LEU A 142 -1.19 19.62 17.05
C LEU A 142 -0.30 19.39 15.83
N ALA A 143 0.95 19.89 15.83
CA ALA A 143 1.86 19.77 14.68
C ALA A 143 2.04 18.34 14.17
N PRO A 144 2.14 17.30 15.03
CA PRO A 144 2.24 15.91 14.59
C PRO A 144 1.03 15.40 13.79
N LEU A 145 -0.11 16.09 13.83
CA LEU A 145 -1.31 15.75 13.06
C LEU A 145 -1.25 16.31 11.63
N PHE A 146 -0.40 17.30 11.36
CA PHE A 146 -0.22 17.95 10.06
C PHE A 146 1.19 17.70 9.50
N PRO A 147 1.56 16.43 9.23
CA PRO A 147 2.90 16.11 8.74
C PRO A 147 3.19 16.80 7.41
N GLU A 148 4.46 17.14 7.20
CA GLU A 148 4.92 17.63 5.91
C GLU A 148 4.94 16.48 4.90
N ALA A 149 4.42 16.74 3.70
CA ALA A 149 4.51 15.77 2.63
C ALA A 149 5.94 15.72 2.06
N GLU A 150 6.47 14.50 1.93
CA GLU A 150 7.73 14.22 1.26
C GLU A 150 7.73 14.70 -0.21
N ALA A 151 8.93 14.94 -0.74
CA ALA A 151 9.12 15.21 -2.15
C ALA A 151 8.67 14.00 -3.00
N GLY A 152 8.00 14.26 -4.13
CA GLY A 152 7.54 13.24 -5.08
C GLY A 152 6.05 13.34 -5.42
N GLY A 153 5.62 12.68 -6.51
CA GLY A 153 4.24 12.75 -7.00
C GLY A 153 3.39 11.55 -6.61
N VAL A 154 2.12 11.72 -6.25
CA VAL A 154 1.21 10.58 -6.01
C VAL A 154 0.47 10.25 -7.29
N ARG A 155 0.38 8.95 -7.60
CA ARG A 155 -0.47 8.43 -8.65
C ARG A 155 -1.62 7.67 -8.00
N PHE A 156 -2.86 8.09 -8.26
CA PHE A 156 -4.05 7.40 -7.78
C PHE A 156 -4.52 6.34 -8.79
N VAL A 157 -4.81 5.14 -8.30
CA VAL A 157 -5.32 4.02 -9.08
C VAL A 157 -6.79 3.81 -8.72
N ALA A 158 -7.69 3.99 -9.70
CA ALA A 158 -9.11 3.81 -9.49
C ALA A 158 -9.44 2.33 -9.16
N LEU A 159 -10.21 2.11 -8.10
CA LEU A 159 -10.64 0.78 -7.68
C LEU A 159 -11.94 0.29 -8.35
N SER A 160 -12.62 1.14 -9.13
CA SER A 160 -13.99 0.87 -9.63
C SER A 160 -14.09 -0.05 -10.85
N GLU A 161 -12.97 -0.55 -11.35
CA GLU A 161 -12.96 -1.49 -12.47
C GLU A 161 -12.97 -2.92 -11.96
N ALA A 162 -13.83 -3.76 -12.56
CA ALA A 162 -13.75 -5.21 -12.39
C ALA A 162 -12.29 -5.65 -12.55
N LEU A 163 -11.81 -6.48 -11.63
CA LEU A 163 -10.49 -7.07 -11.79
C LEU A 163 -10.47 -7.83 -13.12
N PRO A 164 -9.41 -7.69 -13.93
CA PRO A 164 -9.28 -8.53 -15.11
C PRO A 164 -9.34 -10.01 -14.69
N GLU A 165 -9.74 -10.92 -15.58
CA GLU A 165 -9.53 -12.34 -15.32
C GLU A 165 -8.02 -12.63 -15.34
N PRO A 166 -7.54 -13.53 -14.45
CA PRO A 166 -6.16 -13.96 -14.50
C PRO A 166 -5.87 -14.68 -15.81
N THR A 167 -4.67 -14.44 -16.33
CA THR A 167 -4.16 -15.11 -17.51
C THR A 167 -3.85 -16.57 -17.22
N ASP A 168 -3.47 -16.87 -15.98
CA ASP A 168 -3.19 -18.22 -15.51
C ASP A 168 -3.58 -18.38 -14.03
N ARG A 169 -3.98 -19.59 -13.64
CA ARG A 169 -4.32 -19.95 -12.27
C ARG A 169 -3.62 -21.26 -11.91
N GLN A 170 -2.74 -21.21 -10.91
CA GLN A 170 -2.08 -22.38 -10.36
C GLN A 170 -2.65 -22.73 -9.00
N PRO A 171 -3.11 -23.97 -8.77
CA PRO A 171 -3.54 -24.39 -7.44
C PRO A 171 -2.37 -24.36 -6.46
N LEU A 172 -2.63 -23.91 -5.24
CA LEU A 172 -1.64 -23.98 -4.18
C LEU A 172 -1.59 -25.40 -3.61
N PRO A 173 -0.39 -25.90 -3.23
CA PRO A 173 -0.27 -27.10 -2.43
C PRO A 173 -1.09 -27.01 -1.14
N VAL A 174 -1.60 -28.15 -0.68
CA VAL A 174 -2.19 -28.25 0.66
C VAL A 174 -1.12 -27.82 1.68
N GLU A 175 -1.49 -26.90 2.58
CA GLU A 175 -0.58 -26.34 3.59
C GLU A 175 0.62 -25.55 3.02
N ALA A 176 0.48 -24.97 1.82
CA ALA A 176 1.54 -24.17 1.22
C ALA A 176 2.01 -23.02 2.13
N THR A 177 3.30 -22.99 2.43
CA THR A 177 3.93 -21.91 3.20
C THR A 177 4.16 -20.67 2.33
N GLU A 178 4.46 -19.52 2.95
CA GLU A 178 4.83 -18.31 2.21
C GLU A 178 6.02 -18.56 1.26
N ASP A 179 6.99 -19.39 1.67
CA ASP A 179 8.15 -19.77 0.87
C ASP A 179 7.79 -20.69 -0.30
N ASP A 180 6.85 -21.61 -0.11
CA ASP A 180 6.36 -22.49 -1.19
C ASP A 180 5.64 -21.69 -2.26
N ILE A 181 4.78 -20.76 -1.84
CA ILE A 181 4.02 -19.88 -2.72
C ILE A 181 4.95 -18.96 -3.49
N ALA A 182 5.95 -18.41 -2.82
CA ALA A 182 6.95 -17.58 -3.46
C ALA A 182 7.84 -18.38 -4.43
N ARG A 183 8.14 -19.63 -4.10
CA ARG A 183 8.84 -20.54 -5.02
C ARG A 183 8.00 -20.87 -6.24
N LEU A 184 6.70 -21.13 -6.08
CA LEU A 184 5.75 -21.35 -7.18
C LEU A 184 5.68 -20.14 -8.11
N ALA A 185 5.54 -18.93 -7.55
CA ALA A 185 5.62 -17.69 -8.31
C ALA A 185 6.91 -17.57 -9.14
N GLY A 186 8.05 -17.89 -8.51
CA GLY A 186 9.35 -17.89 -9.19
C GLY A 186 9.46 -18.94 -10.30
N LEU A 187 8.97 -20.15 -10.07
CA LEU A 187 8.99 -21.23 -11.07
C LEU A 187 8.08 -20.91 -12.27
N TRP A 188 6.93 -20.29 -12.01
CA TRP A 188 6.04 -19.84 -13.07
C TRP A 188 6.73 -18.83 -13.99
N LEU A 189 7.39 -17.83 -13.40
CA LEU A 189 8.17 -16.84 -14.14
C LEU A 189 9.25 -17.45 -15.02
N GLU A 190 10.03 -18.36 -14.44
CA GLU A 190 11.11 -19.02 -15.16
C GLU A 190 10.55 -19.79 -16.34
N SER A 191 9.51 -20.59 -16.09
CA SER A 191 8.83 -21.37 -17.13
C SER A 191 8.32 -20.47 -18.25
N PHE A 192 7.71 -19.33 -17.90
CA PHE A 192 7.24 -18.35 -18.87
C PHE A 192 8.39 -17.73 -19.67
N PHE A 193 9.46 -17.29 -19.00
CA PHE A 193 10.63 -16.70 -19.64
C PHE A 193 11.32 -17.68 -20.58
N PHE A 194 11.53 -18.93 -20.16
CA PHE A 194 12.13 -19.96 -21.01
C PHE A 194 11.27 -20.28 -22.23
N ALA A 195 9.94 -20.29 -22.07
CA ALA A 195 9.02 -20.56 -23.17
C ALA A 195 8.86 -19.39 -24.15
N ARG A 196 8.92 -18.14 -23.67
CA ARG A 196 8.56 -16.94 -24.46
C ARG A 196 9.73 -16.00 -24.76
N GLY A 197 10.88 -16.18 -24.11
CA GLY A 197 12.04 -15.29 -24.21
C GLY A 197 11.87 -13.93 -23.56
N PHE A 198 10.74 -13.66 -22.91
CA PHE A 198 10.49 -12.44 -22.15
C PHE A 198 9.40 -12.66 -21.10
N VAL A 199 9.34 -11.79 -20.10
CA VAL A 199 8.22 -11.68 -19.14
C VAL A 199 7.67 -10.26 -19.28
N PRO A 200 6.37 -10.08 -19.61
CA PRO A 200 5.77 -8.75 -19.62
C PRO A 200 5.53 -8.23 -18.20
N PRO A 201 5.22 -6.94 -18.00
CA PRO A 201 4.77 -6.45 -16.70
C PRO A 201 3.61 -7.32 -16.22
N SER A 202 3.71 -7.83 -15.00
CA SER A 202 2.73 -8.82 -14.51
C SER A 202 2.47 -8.64 -13.03
N ALA A 203 1.24 -8.94 -12.62
CA ALA A 203 0.85 -8.97 -11.21
C ALA A 203 0.53 -10.41 -10.79
N ILE A 204 0.76 -10.73 -9.52
CA ILE A 204 0.34 -11.97 -8.89
C ILE A 204 -0.65 -11.63 -7.80
N ARG A 205 -1.68 -12.46 -7.67
CA ARG A 205 -2.52 -12.54 -6.48
C ARG A 205 -2.43 -13.94 -5.91
N VAL A 206 -2.25 -14.03 -4.61
CA VAL A 206 -2.32 -15.29 -3.87
C VAL A 206 -3.63 -15.26 -3.09
N THR A 207 -4.46 -16.26 -3.28
CA THR A 207 -5.64 -16.54 -2.47
C THR A 207 -5.37 -17.74 -1.56
N GLU A 208 -6.35 -18.18 -0.79
CA GLU A 208 -6.22 -19.40 0.03
C GLU A 208 -5.94 -20.64 -0.82
N SER A 209 -6.39 -20.67 -2.07
CA SER A 209 -6.37 -21.87 -2.91
C SER A 209 -5.55 -21.73 -4.19
N PHE A 210 -5.25 -20.50 -4.62
CA PHE A 210 -4.64 -20.26 -5.93
C PHE A 210 -3.54 -19.20 -5.89
N LEU A 211 -2.55 -19.41 -6.76
CA LEU A 211 -1.69 -18.37 -7.29
C LEU A 211 -2.25 -17.96 -8.65
N GLU A 212 -2.77 -16.74 -8.72
CA GLU A 212 -3.35 -16.14 -9.92
C GLU A 212 -2.33 -15.20 -10.57
N VAL A 213 -2.12 -15.34 -11.88
CA VAL A 213 -1.16 -14.53 -12.63
C VAL A 213 -1.87 -13.67 -13.66
N TYR A 214 -1.47 -12.40 -13.70
CA TYR A 214 -2.03 -11.40 -14.60
C TYR A 214 -0.93 -10.85 -15.50
N LEU A 215 -0.99 -11.19 -16.78
CA LEU A 215 -0.08 -10.65 -17.78
C LEU A 215 -0.64 -9.36 -18.36
N LEU A 216 0.14 -8.27 -18.28
CA LEU A 216 -0.21 -7.02 -18.93
C LEU A 216 0.42 -6.94 -20.33
N PRO A 217 -0.20 -6.19 -21.27
CA PRO A 217 0.43 -5.91 -22.55
C PRO A 217 1.87 -5.37 -22.39
N ARG A 218 2.75 -5.73 -23.32
CA ARG A 218 4.15 -5.25 -23.28
C ARG A 218 4.26 -3.71 -23.41
N THR A 219 3.25 -3.09 -24.02
CA THR A 219 3.08 -1.64 -24.15
C THR A 219 2.55 -0.97 -22.88
N SER A 220 2.24 -1.76 -21.84
CA SER A 220 1.77 -1.20 -20.58
C SER A 220 2.84 -0.32 -19.93
N PRO A 221 2.42 0.77 -19.28
CA PRO A 221 3.37 1.68 -18.66
C PRO A 221 4.09 1.02 -17.47
N PRO A 222 5.27 1.54 -17.06
CA PRO A 222 6.14 0.88 -16.09
C PRO A 222 5.51 0.52 -14.74
N HIS A 223 4.49 1.26 -14.31
CA HIS A 223 3.77 1.08 -13.04
C HIS A 223 2.51 0.20 -13.16
N ALA A 224 2.12 -0.24 -14.36
CA ALA A 224 0.84 -0.92 -14.55
C ALA A 224 0.72 -2.23 -13.75
N ALA A 225 1.81 -2.98 -13.61
CA ALA A 225 1.86 -4.19 -12.79
C ALA A 225 1.61 -3.87 -11.31
N THR A 226 2.24 -2.81 -10.80
CA THR A 226 2.06 -2.34 -9.43
C THR A 226 0.64 -1.85 -9.19
N ASP A 227 0.08 -1.07 -10.11
CA ASP A 227 -1.30 -0.59 -10.01
C ASP A 227 -2.30 -1.75 -9.96
N LEU A 228 -2.08 -2.79 -10.77
CA LEU A 228 -2.91 -3.99 -10.74
C LEU A 228 -2.74 -4.78 -9.45
N ALA A 229 -1.50 -4.98 -8.97
CA ALA A 229 -1.24 -5.64 -7.69
C ALA A 229 -1.92 -4.91 -6.52
N LEU A 230 -1.92 -3.58 -6.51
CA LEU A 230 -2.62 -2.78 -5.50
C LEU A 230 -4.14 -2.98 -5.54
N ARG A 231 -4.74 -3.09 -6.74
CA ARG A 231 -6.16 -3.42 -6.88
C ARG A 231 -6.46 -4.83 -6.36
N LEU A 232 -5.63 -5.81 -6.72
CA LEU A 232 -5.76 -7.20 -6.27
C LEU A 232 -5.65 -7.32 -4.74
N ALA A 233 -4.81 -6.51 -4.10
CA ALA A 233 -4.58 -6.52 -2.65
C ALA A 233 -5.82 -6.14 -1.83
N GLN A 234 -6.80 -5.46 -2.44
CA GLN A 234 -8.02 -5.03 -1.77
C GLN A 234 -9.08 -6.14 -1.68
N SER A 235 -8.98 -7.18 -2.50
CA SER A 235 -9.93 -8.30 -2.41
C SER A 235 -9.79 -9.03 -1.08
N PRO A 236 -10.89 -9.32 -0.35
CA PRO A 236 -10.82 -9.96 0.97
C PRO A 236 -10.16 -11.35 0.93
N GLU A 237 -10.28 -12.06 -0.18
CA GLU A 237 -9.67 -13.38 -0.39
C GLU A 237 -8.16 -13.31 -0.69
N THR A 238 -7.59 -12.12 -0.87
CA THR A 238 -6.17 -11.96 -1.18
C THR A 238 -5.32 -12.11 0.08
N ALA A 239 -4.53 -13.18 0.12
CA ALA A 239 -3.52 -13.44 1.13
C ALA A 239 -2.22 -12.67 0.86
N ALA A 240 -1.80 -12.59 -0.41
CA ALA A 240 -0.65 -11.82 -0.85
C ALA A 240 -0.81 -11.28 -2.27
N VAL A 241 -0.04 -10.24 -2.58
CA VAL A 241 0.11 -9.74 -3.94
C VAL A 241 1.57 -9.65 -4.32
N GLY A 242 1.83 -9.77 -5.61
CA GLY A 242 3.16 -9.59 -6.13
C GLY A 242 3.20 -8.84 -7.43
N THR A 243 4.39 -8.34 -7.73
CA THR A 243 4.70 -7.76 -9.03
C THR A 243 5.90 -8.45 -9.62
N PHE A 244 5.83 -8.59 -10.94
CA PHE A 244 6.94 -9.00 -11.75
C PHE A 244 7.41 -7.82 -12.58
N GLY A 245 8.67 -7.43 -12.38
CA GLY A 245 9.27 -6.27 -13.00
C GLY A 245 10.55 -6.60 -13.74
N ARG A 246 10.83 -5.82 -14.78
CA ARG A 246 12.17 -5.69 -15.37
C ARG A 246 12.89 -4.59 -14.60
N ASP A 247 14.02 -4.93 -13.99
CA ASP A 247 14.99 -4.00 -13.44
C ASP A 247 16.30 -4.13 -14.23
N THR A 248 17.27 -3.25 -14.00
CA THR A 248 18.59 -3.32 -14.64
C THR A 248 19.65 -3.44 -13.58
N ASP A 249 20.46 -4.51 -13.63
CA ASP A 249 21.61 -4.63 -12.73
C ASP A 249 22.74 -3.73 -13.22
N ARG A 250 22.73 -2.47 -12.77
CA ARG A 250 23.77 -1.49 -13.11
C ARG A 250 25.14 -1.81 -12.52
N LYS A 251 25.25 -2.79 -11.62
CA LYS A 251 26.53 -3.22 -11.02
C LYS A 251 27.30 -4.19 -11.93
N THR A 252 26.67 -4.68 -12.99
CA THR A 252 27.31 -5.54 -13.99
C THR A 252 27.75 -4.75 -15.21
N HIS A 253 28.86 -5.16 -15.84
CA HIS A 253 29.34 -4.58 -17.09
C HIS A 253 29.46 -5.66 -18.18
N PRO A 254 28.65 -5.59 -19.26
CA PRO A 254 27.58 -4.61 -19.51
C PRO A 254 26.40 -4.78 -18.53
N PRO A 255 25.59 -3.73 -18.28
CA PRO A 255 24.38 -3.83 -17.45
C PRO A 255 23.42 -4.88 -18.03
N CYS A 256 22.98 -5.83 -17.20
CA CYS A 256 22.07 -6.89 -17.62
C CYS A 256 20.64 -6.67 -17.12
N GLU A 257 19.66 -7.25 -17.82
CA GLU A 257 18.27 -7.26 -17.37
C GLU A 257 18.13 -8.14 -16.11
N LEU A 258 17.55 -7.58 -15.06
CA LEU A 258 17.04 -8.32 -13.91
C LEU A 258 15.55 -8.53 -14.10
N ILE A 259 15.10 -9.74 -13.86
CA ILE A 259 13.68 -9.98 -13.68
C ILE A 259 13.47 -10.25 -12.20
N GLN A 260 12.50 -9.55 -11.63
CA GLN A 260 12.27 -9.52 -10.20
C GLN A 260 10.84 -9.94 -9.89
N ALA A 261 10.70 -10.79 -8.88
CA ALA A 261 9.45 -11.08 -8.20
C ALA A 261 9.47 -10.45 -6.81
N LEU A 262 8.46 -9.64 -6.51
CA LEU A 262 8.19 -9.11 -5.18
C LEU A 262 6.86 -9.65 -4.70
N LEU A 263 6.79 -10.13 -3.46
CA LEU A 263 5.54 -10.54 -2.82
C LEU A 263 5.37 -9.82 -1.47
N GLU A 264 4.17 -9.33 -1.24
CA GLU A 264 3.72 -8.64 -0.03
C GLU A 264 2.47 -9.33 0.52
N TRP A 265 2.53 -9.75 1.78
CA TRP A 265 1.47 -10.50 2.46
C TRP A 265 0.60 -9.59 3.31
N ARG A 266 -0.71 -9.81 3.30
CA ARG A 266 -1.66 -9.00 4.07
C ARG A 266 -1.46 -9.11 5.59
N GLY A 267 -1.02 -10.27 6.08
CA GLY A 267 -0.84 -10.54 7.51
C GLY A 267 0.54 -10.15 8.07
N GLY A 268 1.28 -9.24 7.43
CA GLY A 268 2.70 -9.10 7.71
C GLY A 268 3.35 -7.74 7.63
N ALA A 269 4.53 -7.63 8.25
CA ALA A 269 5.46 -6.53 8.01
C ALA A 269 5.76 -6.44 6.50
N ALA A 270 5.92 -5.20 6.01
CA ALA A 270 6.19 -4.83 4.63
C ALA A 270 7.09 -5.82 3.85
N LEU A 271 6.86 -5.93 2.54
CA LEU A 271 7.61 -6.69 1.52
C LEU A 271 8.43 -7.86 2.08
N ARG A 272 7.79 -9.01 2.28
CA ARG A 272 8.43 -10.18 2.93
C ARG A 272 9.34 -10.97 2.01
N TRP A 273 9.14 -10.89 0.70
CA TRP A 273 9.90 -11.73 -0.23
C TRP A 273 10.25 -11.02 -1.53
N ARG A 274 11.54 -11.09 -1.89
CA ARG A 274 12.12 -10.52 -3.12
C ARG A 274 13.04 -11.56 -3.75
N ARG A 275 12.74 -11.98 -4.98
CA ARG A 275 13.61 -12.86 -5.76
C ARG A 275 14.00 -12.17 -7.05
N ARG A 276 15.29 -12.25 -7.39
CA ARG A 276 15.85 -11.64 -8.60
C ARG A 276 16.53 -12.71 -9.43
N PHE A 277 16.39 -12.63 -10.74
CA PHE A 277 17.17 -13.41 -11.67
C PHE A 277 17.80 -12.52 -12.72
N ARG A 278 19.08 -12.76 -12.95
CA ARG A 278 19.89 -12.08 -13.94
C ARG A 278 19.74 -12.80 -15.28
N VAL A 279 19.35 -12.07 -16.32
CA VAL A 279 19.36 -12.57 -17.70
C VAL A 279 20.77 -12.35 -18.26
N MET A 280 21.45 -13.45 -18.56
CA MET A 280 22.78 -13.47 -19.20
C MET A 280 22.64 -13.72 -20.71
N ASP A 281 23.74 -13.59 -21.44
CA ASP A 281 23.81 -14.00 -22.85
C ASP A 281 23.33 -15.45 -23.05
N GLN A 282 22.70 -15.71 -24.21
CA GLN A 282 22.18 -17.02 -24.62
C GLN A 282 20.96 -17.57 -23.83
N ASN A 283 20.02 -16.72 -23.39
CA ASN A 283 18.82 -17.13 -22.63
C ASN A 283 19.12 -17.87 -21.32
N LYS A 284 20.29 -17.65 -20.72
CA LYS A 284 20.64 -18.25 -19.42
C LYS A 284 20.23 -17.29 -18.32
N ALA A 285 19.34 -17.74 -17.42
CA ALA A 285 19.01 -17.02 -16.20
C ALA A 285 19.86 -17.55 -15.03
N ARG A 286 20.38 -16.66 -14.18
CA ARG A 286 21.02 -17.04 -12.91
C ARG A 286 20.35 -16.34 -11.74
N TRP A 287 20.15 -17.08 -10.65
CA TRP A 287 19.64 -16.52 -9.40
C TRP A 287 20.62 -15.50 -8.84
N VAL A 288 20.09 -14.36 -8.39
CA VAL A 288 20.87 -13.40 -7.63
C VAL A 288 20.20 -13.08 -6.30
N ASP A 289 21.01 -12.86 -5.27
CA ASP A 289 20.52 -12.46 -3.96
C ASP A 289 20.02 -11.00 -3.93
N ALA A 290 19.68 -10.50 -2.74
CA ALA A 290 19.21 -9.13 -2.55
C ALA A 290 20.26 -8.05 -2.89
N VAL A 291 21.57 -8.38 -2.87
CA VAL A 291 22.65 -7.44 -3.20
C VAL A 291 23.12 -7.53 -4.66
N GLY A 292 22.72 -8.59 -5.37
CA GLY A 292 22.99 -8.82 -6.80
C GLY A 292 24.03 -9.92 -7.06
N GLU A 293 24.45 -10.68 -6.05
CA GLU A 293 25.44 -11.75 -6.23
C GLU A 293 24.79 -13.03 -6.71
N VAL A 294 25.47 -13.74 -7.63
CA VAL A 294 24.96 -15.00 -8.18
C VAL A 294 24.97 -16.06 -7.09
N VAL A 295 23.80 -16.61 -6.78
CA VAL A 295 23.66 -17.73 -5.83
C VAL A 295 23.51 -19.05 -6.58
N ALA A 296 24.12 -20.11 -6.05
CA ALA A 296 23.93 -21.46 -6.56
C ALA A 296 22.44 -21.84 -6.48
N GLU A 297 21.94 -22.56 -7.49
CA GLU A 297 20.55 -23.08 -7.50
C GLU A 297 20.23 -23.71 -6.14
N PRO A 298 19.19 -23.24 -5.41
CA PRO A 298 18.65 -24.01 -4.31
C PRO A 298 18.19 -25.33 -4.93
N GLY A 299 18.82 -26.42 -4.49
CA GLY A 299 18.95 -27.67 -5.24
C GLY A 299 17.68 -28.15 -5.95
N ARG A 300 17.92 -28.72 -7.13
CA ARG A 300 17.04 -29.64 -7.85
C ARG A 300 16.31 -30.61 -6.90
N ARG A 301 15.13 -30.23 -6.40
CA ARG A 301 14.06 -31.19 -6.13
C ARG A 301 13.05 -31.01 -7.25
N ARG A 302 13.12 -31.90 -8.24
CA ARG A 302 12.05 -32.12 -9.21
C ARG A 302 10.75 -32.32 -8.42
N TRP A 303 9.79 -31.41 -8.58
CA TRP A 303 8.40 -31.59 -8.14
C TRP A 303 7.48 -31.94 -9.32
N LEU A 304 8.07 -32.48 -10.39
CA LEU A 304 7.35 -33.16 -11.46
C LEU A 304 8.03 -34.51 -11.68
N SER A 305 7.65 -35.46 -10.82
CA SER A 305 7.63 -36.90 -11.07
C SER A 305 6.39 -37.45 -10.39
#